data_AF-A0A7C1SZF0-F1
#
_entry.id   AF-A0A7C1SZF0-F1
#
_cell.length_a   1.000
_cell.length_b   1.000
_cell.length_c   1.000
_cell.angle_alpha   90.00
_cell.angle_beta   90.00
_cell.angle_gamma   90.00
#
_symmetry.space_group_name_H-M   'P 1'
#
loop_
_entity.id
_entity.type
_entity.pdbx_description
1 polymer ?
#
loop_
_entity_poly.entity_id
_entity_poly.type
_entity_poly.pdbx_seq_one_letter_code
_entity_poly.pdbx_strand_id
1 'polypeptide(L)'
;MKRRTLGITKIITVLTTTCILLIGCASQQEKVSSDQFSGYLNDYTKLTKVKDQEALRWISDEVSSGGYNKVMFDKTVVYPQSISTLFLEDVAAIFDHALRKSFTDGVEVVTQPGPGVLRIKPAITGLTSETEGVKTYEFIPVAAIYNGFKAAMGWRSKVTQVFLEVDVIDSVSGKSVAAGVRKGTNEQLTQEEVRLSDVRPIVQEWASDGVNIVKTVMSEASPKIPNATY
;
A
#
# COMPACT_ATOMS: atom_id res chain seq x y z
N MET A 1 -85.98 7.43 -20.03
CA MET A 1 -86.17 7.36 -18.56
C MET A 1 -84.81 7.43 -17.86
N LYS A 2 -84.58 8.46 -17.03
CA LYS A 2 -83.74 8.60 -15.79
C LYS A 2 -82.67 7.51 -15.49
N ARG A 3 -81.41 7.73 -15.03
CA ARG A 3 -80.64 8.83 -14.33
C ARG A 3 -79.12 8.62 -14.61
N ARG A 4 -78.30 9.67 -14.82
CA ARG A 4 -77.18 10.23 -13.97
C ARG A 4 -76.19 9.18 -13.40
N THR A 5 -74.84 9.27 -13.47
CA THR A 5 -73.91 10.34 -13.04
C THR A 5 -72.46 10.12 -13.52
N LEU A 6 -71.80 11.22 -13.93
CA LEU A 6 -70.45 11.74 -13.62
C LEU A 6 -69.27 10.80 -13.23
N GLY A 7 -68.10 11.02 -13.85
CA GLY A 7 -66.78 10.56 -13.41
C GLY A 7 -65.70 10.78 -14.48
N ILE A 8 -65.18 11.98 -14.68
CA ILE A 8 -63.94 12.50 -14.05
C ILE A 8 -62.72 11.62 -14.39
N THR A 9 -61.91 12.13 -15.32
CA THR A 9 -60.43 12.09 -15.33
C THR A 9 -59.72 10.74 -15.26
N LYS A 10 -59.04 10.37 -16.36
CA LYS A 10 -57.61 9.98 -16.36
C LYS A 10 -57.16 9.59 -17.78
N ILE A 11 -56.64 10.58 -18.50
CA ILE A 11 -55.66 10.35 -19.56
C ILE A 11 -54.39 9.89 -18.84
N ILE A 12 -54.07 8.60 -18.91
CA ILE A 12 -52.78 8.06 -18.45
C ILE A 12 -52.11 7.42 -19.67
N THR A 13 -51.47 8.31 -20.43
CA THR A 13 -50.09 8.22 -20.92
C THR A 13 -49.45 6.83 -20.89
N VAL A 14 -49.43 6.17 -22.06
CA VAL A 14 -48.49 5.11 -22.39
C VAL A 14 -47.34 5.76 -23.18
N LEU A 15 -46.27 6.14 -22.49
CA LEU A 15 -44.99 6.49 -23.11
C LEU A 15 -43.86 5.98 -22.21
N THR A 16 -43.75 4.66 -22.19
CA THR A 16 -42.70 3.92 -21.50
C THR A 16 -41.38 4.02 -22.26
N THR A 17 -40.46 4.79 -21.67
CA THR A 17 -39.11 4.32 -21.31
C THR A 17 -38.14 3.98 -22.44
N THR A 18 -37.48 5.00 -23.00
CA THR A 18 -36.12 4.84 -23.55
C THR A 18 -35.13 5.31 -22.49
N CYS A 19 -34.70 4.40 -21.63
CA CYS A 19 -33.71 4.65 -20.60
C CYS A 19 -32.32 4.77 -21.24
N ILE A 20 -31.64 5.88 -20.92
CA ILE A 20 -30.28 6.20 -21.33
C ILE A 20 -29.33 5.17 -20.69
N LEU A 21 -28.76 4.26 -21.49
CA LEU A 21 -27.66 3.40 -21.07
C LEU A 21 -26.34 4.17 -21.24
N LEU A 22 -26.07 5.09 -20.32
CA LEU A 22 -24.69 5.49 -20.01
C LEU A 22 -24.10 4.39 -19.13
N ILE A 23 -23.58 3.33 -19.75
CA ILE A 23 -22.69 2.40 -19.06
C ILE A 23 -21.38 3.18 -18.87
N GLY A 24 -21.30 3.91 -17.77
CA GLY A 24 -20.02 4.39 -17.29
C GLY A 24 -19.11 3.19 -17.09
N CYS A 25 -17.95 3.19 -17.73
CA CYS A 25 -16.83 2.35 -17.30
C CYS A 25 -16.41 2.84 -15.91
N ALA A 26 -17.15 2.47 -14.88
CA ALA A 26 -16.62 2.44 -13.54
C ALA A 26 -15.56 1.34 -13.58
N SER A 27 -14.29 1.73 -13.73
CA SER A 27 -13.19 0.83 -13.41
C SER A 27 -13.50 0.32 -12.01
N GLN A 28 -13.82 -0.97 -11.88
CA GLN A 28 -13.88 -1.63 -10.59
C GLN A 28 -12.47 -1.59 -10.04
N GLN A 29 -12.17 -0.52 -9.33
CA GLN A 29 -11.04 -0.48 -8.43
C GLN A 29 -11.37 -1.53 -7.39
N GLU A 30 -10.74 -2.70 -7.51
CA GLU A 30 -10.80 -3.75 -6.49
C GLU A 30 -10.42 -3.08 -5.16
N LYS A 31 -11.43 -2.72 -4.37
CA LYS A 31 -11.21 -2.14 -3.04
C LYS A 31 -10.59 -3.24 -2.22
N VAL A 32 -9.31 -3.09 -1.91
CA VAL A 32 -8.59 -4.07 -1.12
C VAL A 32 -9.13 -4.02 0.31
N SER A 33 -9.59 -5.16 0.81
CA SER A 33 -10.24 -5.23 2.12
C SER A 33 -9.18 -5.18 3.23
N SER A 34 -9.43 -4.40 4.28
CA SER A 34 -8.44 -4.11 5.33
C SER A 34 -8.06 -5.33 6.17
N ASP A 35 -8.94 -6.32 6.25
CA ASP A 35 -8.70 -7.63 6.91
C ASP A 35 -7.61 -8.45 6.22
N GLN A 36 -7.19 -8.07 5.02
CA GLN A 36 -6.09 -8.70 4.30
C GLN A 36 -4.71 -8.14 4.66
N PHE A 37 -4.60 -7.20 5.61
CA PHE A 37 -3.33 -6.56 5.95
C PHE A 37 -2.97 -6.63 7.44
N SER A 38 -1.78 -6.14 7.78
CA SER A 38 -1.22 -6.28 9.14
C SER A 38 -1.92 -5.40 10.16
N GLY A 39 -2.54 -4.30 9.73
CA GLY A 39 -3.05 -3.23 10.59
C GLY A 39 -2.02 -2.14 10.89
N TYR A 40 -0.84 -2.15 10.26
CA TYR A 40 0.18 -1.11 10.43
C TYR A 40 -0.24 0.24 9.83
N LEU A 41 -0.87 0.23 8.65
CA LEU A 41 -1.37 1.45 8.02
C LEU A 41 -2.75 1.81 8.59
N ASN A 42 -3.01 3.12 8.73
CA ASN A 42 -4.27 3.61 9.27
C ASN A 42 -5.48 3.40 8.34
N ASP A 43 -5.26 3.36 7.02
CA ASP A 43 -6.33 3.26 6.03
C ASP A 43 -5.84 2.61 4.73
N TYR A 44 -6.14 1.32 4.57
CA TYR A 44 -5.79 0.55 3.38
C TYR A 44 -6.71 0.82 2.18
N THR A 45 -7.89 1.41 2.40
CA THR A 45 -8.93 1.52 1.37
C THR A 45 -8.57 2.50 0.25
N LYS A 46 -7.58 3.35 0.50
CA LYS A 46 -7.03 4.32 -0.46
C LYS A 46 -5.98 3.73 -1.39
N LEU A 47 -5.45 2.55 -1.04
CA LEU A 47 -4.37 1.92 -1.79
C LEU A 47 -4.86 1.38 -3.14
N THR A 48 -4.00 1.50 -4.14
CA THR A 48 -4.29 1.12 -5.52
C THR A 48 -3.17 0.26 -6.09
N LYS A 49 -3.50 -0.72 -6.96
CA LYS A 49 -2.50 -1.61 -7.56
C LYS A 49 -1.49 -0.82 -8.38
N VAL A 50 -0.21 -1.07 -8.15
CA VAL A 50 0.89 -0.55 -8.98
C VAL A 50 1.08 -1.49 -10.15
N LYS A 51 1.08 -0.95 -11.37
CA LYS A 51 1.26 -1.76 -12.58
C LYS A 51 2.62 -2.47 -12.56
N ASP A 52 2.63 -3.74 -12.96
CA ASP A 52 3.82 -4.59 -13.10
C ASP A 52 4.63 -4.77 -11.79
N GLN A 53 4.01 -4.49 -10.64
CA GLN A 53 4.60 -4.69 -9.31
C GLN A 53 3.60 -5.37 -8.39
N GLU A 54 4.11 -6.24 -7.52
CA GLU A 54 3.36 -6.82 -6.39
C GLU A 54 3.25 -5.79 -5.25
N ALA A 55 2.64 -4.66 -5.55
CA ALA A 55 2.58 -3.52 -4.66
C ALA A 55 1.24 -2.77 -4.78
N LEU A 56 0.83 -2.19 -3.66
CA LEU A 56 -0.24 -1.22 -3.59
C LEU A 56 0.33 0.12 -3.12
N ARG A 57 -0.18 1.21 -3.68
CA ARG A 57 0.27 2.57 -3.34
C ARG A 57 -0.89 3.55 -3.32
N TRP A 58 -0.74 4.54 -2.47
CA TRP A 58 -1.55 5.74 -2.44
C TRP A 58 -0.65 6.96 -2.24
N ILE A 59 -0.97 8.05 -2.94
CA ILE A 59 -0.40 9.38 -2.73
C ILE A 59 -1.58 10.33 -2.55
N SER A 60 -1.51 11.19 -1.55
CA SER A 60 -2.55 12.17 -1.24
C SER A 60 -2.55 13.31 -2.25
N ASP A 61 -3.71 13.72 -2.74
CA ASP A 61 -3.84 14.91 -3.59
C ASP A 61 -3.36 16.20 -2.90
N GLU A 62 -3.40 16.21 -1.56
CA GLU A 62 -2.95 17.34 -0.75
C GLU A 62 -1.42 17.48 -0.68
N VAL A 63 -0.66 16.49 -1.16
CA VAL A 63 0.81 16.53 -1.16
C VAL A 63 1.35 17.80 -1.84
N SER A 64 0.64 18.25 -2.89
CA SER A 64 0.90 19.47 -3.67
C SER A 64 1.01 20.76 -2.85
N SER A 65 0.40 20.80 -1.67
CA SER A 65 0.41 21.96 -0.79
C SER A 65 1.50 21.91 0.28
N GLY A 66 2.17 20.76 0.45
CA GLY A 66 3.07 20.52 1.58
C GLY A 66 4.48 21.09 1.42
N GLY A 67 4.90 21.45 0.21
CA GLY A 67 6.22 22.04 -0.04
C GLY A 67 7.38 21.15 0.44
N TYR A 68 7.25 19.83 0.29
CA TYR A 68 8.19 18.86 0.84
C TYR A 68 9.55 18.88 0.13
N ASN A 69 10.61 19.07 0.91
CA ASN A 69 11.99 19.12 0.40
C ASN A 69 13.00 18.37 1.28
N LYS A 70 12.56 17.84 2.42
CA LYS A 70 13.39 17.11 3.40
C LYS A 70 12.73 15.79 3.76
N VAL A 71 13.54 14.84 4.20
CA VAL A 71 13.07 13.57 4.76
C VAL A 71 13.67 13.30 6.13
N MET A 72 12.93 12.59 6.95
CA MET A 72 13.44 11.89 8.13
C MET A 72 12.92 10.46 8.14
N PHE A 73 13.65 9.56 8.81
CA PHE A 73 13.34 8.14 8.83
C PHE A 73 13.16 7.65 10.25
N ASP A 74 12.02 7.03 10.52
CA ASP A 74 11.90 6.15 11.66
C ASP A 74 12.71 4.87 11.42
N LYS A 75 13.17 4.26 12.52
CA LYS A 75 13.76 2.93 12.45
C LYS A 75 12.71 1.98 11.89
N THR A 76 13.10 1.15 10.92
CA THR A 76 12.22 0.08 10.42
C THR A 76 11.90 -0.90 11.56
N VAL A 77 10.61 -1.15 11.77
CA VAL A 77 10.11 -2.05 12.83
C VAL A 77 9.60 -3.37 12.26
N VAL A 78 9.40 -4.36 13.13
CA VAL A 78 8.59 -5.55 12.81
C VAL A 78 7.20 -5.32 13.39
N TYR A 79 6.15 -5.56 12.60
CA TYR A 79 4.78 -5.34 13.02
C TYR A 79 3.84 -6.48 12.59
N PRO A 80 2.92 -6.96 13.44
CA PRO A 80 2.79 -6.61 14.85
C PRO A 80 3.97 -7.14 15.68
N GLN A 81 4.25 -6.52 16.83
CA GLN A 81 5.40 -6.93 17.67
C GLN A 81 5.34 -8.42 18.09
N SER A 82 4.16 -9.02 18.12
CA SER A 82 3.95 -10.43 18.45
C SER A 82 4.59 -11.43 17.47
N ILE A 83 4.94 -10.99 16.25
CA ILE A 83 5.66 -11.82 15.27
C ILE A 83 7.17 -11.59 15.27
N SER A 84 7.69 -10.69 16.12
CA SER A 84 9.11 -10.33 16.11
C SER A 84 9.99 -11.54 16.41
N THR A 85 11.00 -11.73 15.56
CA THR A 85 12.05 -12.74 15.69
C THR A 85 13.37 -12.09 15.31
N LEU A 86 14.50 -12.65 15.77
CA LEU A 86 15.83 -12.17 15.37
C LEU A 86 15.97 -12.08 13.85
N PHE A 87 15.44 -13.06 13.13
CA PHE A 87 15.45 -13.06 11.66
C PHE A 87 14.69 -11.86 11.06
N LEU A 88 13.47 -11.59 11.51
CA LEU A 88 12.67 -10.46 11.02
C LEU A 88 13.28 -9.11 11.43
N GLU A 89 13.88 -9.04 12.62
CA GLU A 89 14.61 -7.86 13.09
C GLU A 89 15.86 -7.60 12.24
N ASP A 90 16.58 -8.65 11.83
CA ASP A 90 17.69 -8.55 10.89
C ASP A 90 17.24 -8.11 9.49
N VAL A 91 16.10 -8.62 9.00
CA VAL A 91 15.49 -8.16 7.72
C VAL A 91 15.15 -6.67 7.81
N ALA A 92 14.50 -6.24 8.90
CA ALA A 92 14.18 -4.83 9.14
C ALA A 92 15.45 -3.96 9.21
N ALA A 93 16.52 -4.43 9.85
CA ALA A 93 17.80 -3.73 9.93
C ALA A 93 18.49 -3.62 8.54
N ILE A 94 18.45 -4.67 7.73
CA ILE A 94 18.98 -4.64 6.36
C ILE A 94 18.21 -3.61 5.52
N PHE A 95 16.89 -3.59 5.62
CA PHE A 95 16.05 -2.61 4.92
C PHE A 95 16.35 -1.18 5.40
N ASP A 96 16.43 -0.93 6.71
CA ASP A 96 16.75 0.40 7.26
C ASP A 96 18.11 0.91 6.76
N HIS A 97 19.14 0.06 6.80
CA HIS A 97 20.46 0.41 6.29
C HIS A 97 20.45 0.68 4.78
N ALA A 98 19.77 -0.17 4.00
CA ALA A 98 19.65 0.00 2.55
C ALA A 98 18.89 1.29 2.21
N LEU A 99 17.79 1.57 2.90
CA LEU A 99 16.97 2.75 2.70
C LEU A 99 17.81 4.01 2.94
N ARG A 100 18.45 4.12 4.11
CA ARG A 100 19.30 5.27 4.44
C ARG A 100 20.44 5.46 3.43
N LYS A 101 21.05 4.36 2.98
CA LYS A 101 22.12 4.40 1.98
C LYS A 101 21.63 4.86 0.60
N SER A 102 20.39 4.59 0.22
CA SER A 102 19.85 5.00 -1.07
C SER A 102 19.52 6.51 -1.13
N PHE A 103 19.39 7.19 0.02
CA PHE A 103 19.16 8.64 0.11
C PHE A 103 20.47 9.45 0.18
N THR A 104 21.34 9.31 -0.82
CA THR A 104 22.61 10.05 -0.90
C THR A 104 22.55 11.30 -1.76
N ASP A 105 21.65 11.35 -2.75
CA ASP A 105 21.65 12.41 -3.78
C ASP A 105 20.28 13.10 -3.96
N GLY A 106 20.26 14.42 -3.74
CA GLY A 106 19.17 15.32 -4.13
C GLY A 106 18.00 15.46 -3.16
N VAL A 107 18.08 14.85 -1.96
CA VAL A 107 17.07 14.97 -0.90
C VAL A 107 17.77 15.21 0.43
N GLU A 108 17.44 16.29 1.13
CA GLU A 108 18.03 16.60 2.43
C GLU A 108 17.47 15.67 3.52
N VAL A 109 18.33 14.89 4.17
CA VAL A 109 17.95 14.02 5.29
C VAL A 109 18.17 14.77 6.61
N VAL A 110 17.11 14.90 7.40
CA VAL A 110 17.12 15.58 8.71
C VAL A 110 16.73 14.63 9.84
N THR A 111 17.04 15.01 11.08
CA THR A 111 16.78 14.20 12.28
C THR A 111 15.64 14.71 13.16
N GLN A 112 15.09 15.88 12.84
CA GLN A 112 14.03 16.54 13.59
C GLN A 112 12.84 16.85 12.67
N PRO A 113 11.60 16.79 13.18
CA PRO A 113 10.43 17.23 12.43
C PRO A 113 10.50 18.74 12.14
N GLY A 114 9.83 19.17 11.08
CA GLY A 114 9.79 20.58 10.69
C GLY A 114 9.04 20.83 9.38
N PRO A 115 8.85 22.11 9.00
CA PRO A 115 8.20 22.47 7.74
C PRO A 115 8.89 21.80 6.54
N GLY A 116 8.09 21.23 5.63
CA GLY A 116 8.60 20.56 4.42
C GLY A 116 9.32 19.22 4.67
N VAL A 117 9.27 18.67 5.89
CA VAL A 117 9.89 17.38 6.23
C VAL A 117 8.85 16.26 6.16
N LEU A 118 9.10 15.28 5.27
CA LEU A 118 8.40 14.00 5.24
C LEU A 118 9.03 13.04 6.26
N ARG A 119 8.22 12.40 7.10
CA ARG A 119 8.65 11.33 8.00
C ARG A 119 8.22 9.99 7.44
N ILE A 120 9.20 9.15 7.13
CA ILE A 120 9.01 7.82 6.53
C ILE A 120 9.01 6.78 7.64
N LYS A 121 7.98 5.95 7.67
CA LYS A 121 7.72 4.95 8.72
C LYS A 121 7.56 3.56 8.11
N PRO A 122 8.65 2.79 7.99
CA PRO A 122 8.60 1.45 7.42
C PRO A 122 8.36 0.37 8.47
N ALA A 123 7.65 -0.68 8.08
CA ALA A 123 7.50 -1.90 8.87
C ALA A 123 7.62 -3.15 8.00
N ILE A 124 8.41 -4.11 8.46
CA ILE A 124 8.35 -5.48 7.97
C ILE A 124 7.15 -6.15 8.64
N THR A 125 6.17 -6.56 7.84
CA THR A 125 4.86 -6.98 8.36
C THR A 125 4.58 -8.47 8.27
N GLY A 126 5.48 -9.23 7.65
CA GLY A 126 5.39 -10.68 7.70
C GLY A 126 6.28 -11.42 6.72
N LEU A 127 6.27 -12.74 6.90
CA LEU A 127 6.80 -13.74 5.98
C LEU A 127 5.71 -14.80 5.78
N THR A 128 5.51 -15.28 4.55
CA THR A 128 4.56 -16.37 4.27
C THR A 128 5.23 -17.45 3.42
N SER A 129 4.62 -18.64 3.40
CA SER A 129 4.95 -19.72 2.48
C SER A 129 3.80 -19.93 1.50
N GLU A 130 4.11 -20.23 0.25
CA GLU A 130 3.13 -20.82 -0.66
C GLU A 130 2.85 -22.26 -0.23
N THR A 131 1.58 -22.56 0.05
CA THR A 131 1.13 -23.95 0.26
C THR A 131 0.65 -24.49 -1.09
N GLU A 132 1.22 -25.61 -1.55
CA GLU A 132 0.76 -26.29 -2.76
C GLU A 132 -0.75 -26.61 -2.65
N GLY A 133 -1.54 -26.18 -3.62
CA GLY A 133 -2.97 -26.51 -3.72
C GLY A 133 -3.95 -25.41 -3.28
N VAL A 134 -3.48 -24.30 -2.70
CA VAL A 134 -4.32 -23.11 -2.47
C VAL A 134 -4.32 -22.28 -3.74
N LYS A 135 -5.40 -22.38 -4.53
CA LYS A 135 -5.59 -21.58 -5.74
C LYS A 135 -5.56 -20.09 -5.38
N THR A 136 -4.58 -19.41 -5.97
CA THR A 136 -4.51 -17.98 -6.28
C THR A 136 -5.56 -17.10 -5.60
N TYR A 137 -5.16 -16.40 -4.54
CA TYR A 137 -5.80 -15.16 -4.14
C TYR A 137 -4.71 -14.13 -3.89
N GLU A 138 -4.58 -13.18 -4.81
CA GLU A 138 -3.70 -12.04 -4.65
C GLU A 138 -4.09 -11.29 -3.36
N PHE A 139 -3.08 -11.01 -2.52
CA PHE A 139 -3.18 -10.48 -1.16
C PHE A 139 -3.65 -11.50 -0.10
N ILE A 140 -2.69 -12.33 0.32
CA ILE A 140 -2.75 -13.09 1.58
C ILE A 140 -3.00 -12.11 2.74
N PRO A 141 -3.91 -12.42 3.68
CA PRO A 141 -4.00 -11.71 4.94
C PRO A 141 -2.64 -11.61 5.64
N VAL A 142 -2.09 -10.40 5.74
CA VAL A 142 -0.83 -10.14 6.48
C VAL A 142 -1.05 -10.29 8.01
N ALA A 143 -2.31 -10.47 8.44
CA ALA A 143 -2.63 -10.88 9.79
C ALA A 143 -2.39 -12.39 10.00
N ALA A 144 -1.24 -12.70 10.62
CA ALA A 144 -0.98 -13.91 11.39
C ALA A 144 -0.81 -15.23 10.61
N ILE A 145 0.38 -15.42 10.03
CA ILE A 145 0.96 -16.76 9.90
C ILE A 145 2.27 -16.82 10.70
N TYR A 146 2.18 -16.81 12.03
CA TYR A 146 3.27 -17.33 12.89
C TYR A 146 2.73 -18.34 13.90
N ASN A 147 1.66 -17.99 14.63
CA ASN A 147 0.98 -18.96 15.51
C ASN A 147 0.21 -20.03 14.70
N GLY A 148 -0.40 -19.65 13.56
CA GLY A 148 -0.96 -20.61 12.59
C GLY A 148 0.12 -21.31 11.74
N PHE A 149 1.29 -20.70 11.57
CA PHE A 149 2.43 -21.25 10.82
C PHE A 149 2.97 -22.48 11.52
N LYS A 150 3.32 -22.41 12.82
CA LYS A 150 3.84 -23.57 13.56
C LYS A 150 2.83 -24.72 13.67
N ALA A 151 1.54 -24.41 13.72
CA ALA A 151 0.49 -25.40 13.95
C ALA A 151 0.00 -26.12 12.67
N ALA A 152 -0.03 -25.44 11.51
CA ALA A 152 -0.55 -26.01 10.26
C ALA A 152 0.53 -26.60 9.33
N MET A 153 1.78 -26.16 9.44
CA MET A 153 2.78 -26.35 8.38
C MET A 153 3.64 -27.60 8.45
N GLY A 154 3.54 -28.40 9.52
CA GLY A 154 4.49 -29.49 9.73
C GLY A 154 5.94 -29.00 9.60
N TRP A 155 6.88 -29.93 9.43
CA TRP A 155 8.31 -29.66 9.54
C TRP A 155 8.96 -29.36 8.18
N ARG A 156 8.16 -29.00 7.15
CA ARG A 156 8.58 -28.96 5.74
C ARG A 156 8.09 -27.73 4.94
N SER A 157 7.73 -26.63 5.60
CA SER A 157 7.17 -25.48 4.87
C SER A 157 8.23 -24.46 4.46
N LYS A 158 8.09 -23.97 3.23
CA LYS A 158 9.05 -23.12 2.51
C LYS A 158 8.58 -21.67 2.51
N VAL A 159 9.22 -20.78 3.27
CA VAL A 159 8.87 -19.34 3.25
C VAL A 159 9.15 -18.79 1.85
N THR A 160 8.19 -18.26 1.12
CA THR A 160 8.39 -17.76 -0.26
C THR A 160 8.23 -16.25 -0.41
N GLN A 161 7.68 -15.57 0.59
CA GLN A 161 7.26 -14.17 0.47
C GLN A 161 7.62 -13.33 1.69
N VAL A 162 7.98 -12.06 1.45
CA VAL A 162 8.25 -11.02 2.47
C VAL A 162 7.31 -9.85 2.24
N PHE A 163 6.87 -9.19 3.32
CA PHE A 163 5.94 -8.06 3.27
C PHE A 163 6.53 -6.81 3.93
N LEU A 164 6.41 -5.69 3.24
CA LEU A 164 6.79 -4.35 3.71
C LEU A 164 5.56 -3.45 3.63
N GLU A 165 5.30 -2.70 4.69
CA GLU A 165 4.34 -1.60 4.69
C GLU A 165 5.06 -0.30 5.05
N VAL A 166 4.69 0.80 4.38
CA VAL A 166 5.30 2.12 4.60
C VAL A 166 4.22 3.17 4.69
N ASP A 167 4.25 3.95 5.75
CA ASP A 167 3.48 5.18 5.91
C ASP A 167 4.44 6.37 5.76
N VAL A 168 4.07 7.35 4.95
CA VAL A 168 4.82 8.60 4.77
C VAL A 168 3.92 9.73 5.25
N ILE A 169 4.37 10.43 6.28
CA ILE A 169 3.57 11.47 6.94
C ILE A 169 4.25 12.82 6.87
N ASP A 170 3.44 13.87 6.90
CA ASP A 170 3.89 15.21 7.23
C ASP A 170 4.41 15.23 8.68
N SER A 171 5.66 15.64 8.89
CA SER A 171 6.29 15.52 10.22
C SER A 171 5.72 16.46 11.29
N VAL A 172 4.99 17.51 10.89
CA VAL A 172 4.43 18.52 11.80
C VAL A 172 3.00 18.15 12.20
N SER A 173 2.15 17.87 11.22
CA SER A 173 0.73 17.54 11.44
C SER A 173 0.51 16.05 11.75
N GLY A 174 1.44 15.19 11.38
CA GLY A 174 1.30 13.74 11.49
C GLY A 174 0.36 13.12 10.45
N LYS A 175 -0.13 13.91 9.48
CA LYS A 175 -1.06 13.44 8.44
C LYS A 175 -0.32 12.58 7.42
N SER A 176 -0.88 11.41 7.09
CA SER A 176 -0.38 10.56 6.00
C SER A 176 -0.57 11.25 4.65
N VAL A 177 0.50 11.31 3.87
CA VAL A 177 0.55 11.92 2.53
C VAL A 177 0.90 10.90 1.45
N ALA A 178 1.45 9.75 1.82
CA ALA A 178 1.55 8.59 0.97
C ALA A 178 1.61 7.32 1.82
N ALA A 179 1.15 6.21 1.25
CA ALA A 179 1.22 4.90 1.90
C ALA A 179 1.45 3.81 0.86
N GLY A 180 2.04 2.70 1.28
CA GLY A 180 2.26 1.58 0.39
C GLY A 180 2.41 0.25 1.10
N VAL A 181 2.03 -0.81 0.39
CA VAL A 181 2.22 -2.20 0.75
C VAL A 181 2.99 -2.86 -0.38
N ARG A 182 4.03 -3.62 -0.08
CA ARG A 182 4.80 -4.36 -1.08
C ARG A 182 5.01 -5.80 -0.63
N LYS A 183 4.80 -6.71 -1.56
CA LYS A 183 5.09 -8.15 -1.44
C LYS A 183 6.31 -8.47 -2.29
N GLY A 184 7.20 -9.27 -1.73
CA GLY A 184 8.44 -9.68 -2.38
C GLY A 184 8.48 -11.18 -2.43
N THR A 185 8.62 -11.72 -3.63
CA THR A 185 8.69 -13.16 -3.87
C THR A 185 10.08 -13.47 -4.39
N ASN A 186 10.70 -14.55 -3.90
CA ASN A 186 11.89 -15.09 -4.53
C ASN A 186 11.73 -16.62 -4.60
N GLU A 187 11.73 -17.16 -5.81
CA GLU A 187 11.58 -18.60 -6.07
C GLU A 187 12.71 -19.43 -5.42
N GLN A 188 13.84 -18.81 -5.09
CA GLN A 188 14.93 -19.43 -4.34
C GLN A 188 14.67 -19.49 -2.82
N LEU A 189 13.66 -18.78 -2.32
CA LEU A 189 13.20 -18.91 -0.94
C LEU A 189 12.46 -20.25 -0.71
N THR A 190 12.42 -21.14 -1.70
CA THR A 190 11.82 -22.47 -1.58
C THR A 190 12.60 -23.45 -0.69
N GLN A 191 13.51 -22.97 0.17
CA GLN A 191 14.26 -23.77 1.14
C GLN A 191 13.45 -24.01 2.43
N GLU A 192 13.76 -25.10 3.14
CA GLU A 192 13.16 -25.41 4.45
C GLU A 192 13.54 -24.35 5.52
N GLU A 193 14.68 -23.68 5.34
CA GLU A 193 15.13 -22.59 6.19
C GLU A 193 15.53 -21.39 5.31
N VAL A 194 14.86 -20.25 5.49
CA VAL A 194 15.19 -19.00 4.79
C VAL A 194 16.35 -18.30 5.46
N ARG A 195 17.30 -17.85 4.64
CA ARG A 195 18.49 -17.12 5.10
C ARG A 195 18.36 -15.64 4.78
N LEU A 196 19.09 -14.82 5.54
CA LEU A 196 19.14 -13.37 5.30
C LEU A 196 19.70 -13.02 3.92
N SER A 197 20.56 -13.88 3.35
CA SER A 197 21.07 -13.74 1.99
C SER A 197 19.96 -13.75 0.94
N ASP A 198 18.87 -14.44 1.21
CA ASP A 198 17.83 -14.73 0.21
C ASP A 198 16.81 -13.58 0.14
N VAL A 199 16.61 -12.88 1.27
CA VAL A 199 15.72 -11.71 1.40
C VAL A 199 16.46 -10.40 1.11
N ARG A 200 17.78 -10.35 1.33
CA ARG A 200 18.59 -9.13 1.18
C ARG A 200 18.41 -8.43 -0.18
N PRO A 201 18.45 -9.12 -1.33
CA PRO A 201 18.26 -8.45 -2.62
C PRO A 201 16.89 -7.78 -2.74
N ILE A 202 15.83 -8.44 -2.25
CA ILE A 202 14.45 -7.94 -2.27
C ILE A 202 14.35 -6.62 -1.50
N VAL A 203 14.80 -6.60 -0.25
CA VAL A 203 14.69 -5.41 0.59
C VAL A 203 15.62 -4.28 0.14
N GLN A 204 16.75 -4.59 -0.50
CA GLN A 204 17.63 -3.59 -1.11
C GLN A 204 17.02 -2.95 -2.35
N GLU A 205 16.36 -3.73 -3.20
CA GLU A 205 15.61 -3.22 -4.34
C GLU A 205 14.49 -2.27 -3.86
N TRP A 206 13.73 -2.69 -2.85
CA TRP A 206 12.66 -1.86 -2.29
C TRP A 206 13.15 -0.54 -1.71
N ALA A 207 14.28 -0.58 -1.02
CA ALA A 207 14.94 0.62 -0.51
C ALA A 207 15.32 1.59 -1.63
N SER A 208 15.84 1.07 -2.75
CA SER A 208 16.16 1.87 -3.94
C SER A 208 14.91 2.49 -4.56
N ASP A 209 13.86 1.71 -4.77
CA ASP A 209 12.59 2.19 -5.34
C ASP A 209 11.89 3.21 -4.43
N GLY A 210 12.01 3.05 -3.12
CA GLY A 210 11.48 3.96 -2.12
C GLY A 210 11.97 5.40 -2.33
N VAL A 211 13.22 5.58 -2.75
CA VAL A 211 13.78 6.91 -3.08
C VAL A 211 13.01 7.55 -4.23
N ASN A 212 12.71 6.80 -5.28
CA ASN A 212 11.99 7.31 -6.45
C ASN A 212 10.54 7.67 -6.11
N ILE A 213 9.90 6.88 -5.25
CA ILE A 213 8.55 7.18 -4.75
C ILE A 213 8.56 8.47 -3.95
N VAL A 214 9.50 8.64 -3.02
CA VAL A 214 9.61 9.86 -2.22
C VAL A 214 9.92 11.08 -3.09
N LYS A 215 10.81 10.94 -4.09
CA LYS A 215 11.06 12.00 -5.08
C LYS A 215 9.80 12.36 -5.87
N THR A 216 8.95 11.36 -6.19
CA THR A 216 7.65 11.61 -6.85
C THR A 216 6.74 12.42 -5.94
N VAL A 217 6.57 12.02 -4.68
CA VAL A 217 5.80 12.74 -3.65
C VAL A 217 6.29 14.19 -3.52
N MET A 218 7.60 14.42 -3.45
CA MET A 218 8.20 15.77 -3.40
C MET A 218 8.00 16.57 -4.69
N SER A 219 8.06 15.93 -5.85
CA SER A 219 7.83 16.60 -7.14
C SER A 219 6.37 17.01 -7.32
N GLU A 220 5.43 16.17 -6.87
CA GLU A 220 4.01 16.50 -6.85
C GLU A 220 3.68 17.59 -5.82
N ALA A 221 4.49 17.69 -4.74
CA ALA A 221 4.47 18.76 -3.75
C ALA A 221 4.95 20.13 -4.29
N SER A 222 5.60 20.16 -5.46
CA SER A 222 6.13 21.39 -6.03
C SER A 222 5.01 22.15 -6.78
N PRO A 223 4.97 23.49 -6.72
CA PRO A 223 3.99 24.26 -7.48
C PRO A 223 4.12 23.94 -8.97
N LYS A 224 3.05 23.44 -9.60
CA LYS A 224 2.99 23.35 -11.07
C LYS A 224 3.07 24.76 -11.62
N ILE A 225 4.23 25.15 -12.14
CA ILE A 225 4.36 26.40 -12.90
C ILE A 225 3.39 26.26 -14.08
N PRO A 226 2.36 27.12 -14.20
CA PRO A 226 1.47 27.06 -15.36
C PRO A 226 2.35 27.25 -16.60
N ASN A 227 2.22 26.35 -17.59
CA ASN A 227 2.94 26.45 -18.84
C ASN A 227 2.85 27.89 -19.35
N ALA A 228 3.99 28.59 -19.38
CA ALA A 228 4.08 29.89 -19.99
C ALA A 228 3.83 29.70 -21.49
N THR A 229 2.63 29.99 -21.94
CA THR A 229 2.34 30.25 -23.34
C THR A 229 3.11 31.51 -23.72
N TYR A 230 4.24 31.33 -24.41
CA TYR A 230 4.88 32.37 -25.22
C TYR A 230 4.29 32.35 -26.63
#